data_AF-A0A7W6K2H0-F1
#
_entry.id   AF-A0A7W6K2H0-F1
#
_cell.length_a   1.000
_cell.length_b   1.000
_cell.length_c   1.000
_cell.angle_alpha   90.00
_cell.angle_beta   90.00
_cell.angle_gamma   90.00
#
_symmetry.space_group_name_H-M   'P 1'
#
loop_
_entity.id
_entity.type
_entity.pdbx_description
1 polymer ?
#
loop_
_entity_poly.entity_id
_entity_poly.type
_entity_poly.pdbx_seq_one_letter_code
_entity_poly.pdbx_strand_id
1 'polypeptide(L)'
;MLTGQDPAPRPRGPKNDTKRVTREEVLPVSVPPGSRFKGYKDCFVRDLVLRVEVVRYRRECWGTPEGDTIIAPLPAGIRGGFGPNLRRFCLMLHVHGQVTTRRMTTFLNDVGVAISKRQVVRFLTERLDGFHAEDAAVLGSEQEQSEIVR
;
A
#
# COMPACT_ATOMS: atom_id res chain seq x y z
N MET A 1 -2.22 -56.37 7.27
CA MET A 1 -2.24 -55.00 6.71
C MET A 1 -1.43 -54.12 7.64
N LEU A 2 -0.23 -53.70 7.22
CA LEU A 2 0.67 -52.86 8.00
C LEU A 2 0.22 -51.39 7.86
N THR A 3 -0.10 -50.76 8.98
CA THR A 3 -0.39 -49.32 9.06
C THR A 3 0.90 -48.53 8.82
N GLY A 4 1.04 -47.95 7.64
CA GLY A 4 2.09 -46.97 7.36
C GLY A 4 1.76 -45.67 8.09
N GLN A 5 2.58 -45.31 9.09
CA GLN A 5 2.60 -43.95 9.62
C GLN A 5 3.28 -43.05 8.59
N ASP A 6 2.56 -42.04 8.11
CA ASP A 6 3.15 -40.98 7.29
C ASP A 6 4.23 -40.23 8.09
N PRO A 7 5.41 -39.96 7.50
CA PRO A 7 6.48 -39.27 8.18
C PRO A 7 6.07 -37.81 8.49
N ALA A 8 6.34 -37.38 9.72
CA ALA A 8 6.06 -36.03 10.17
C ALA A 8 6.67 -34.97 9.24
N PRO A 9 5.96 -33.85 8.96
CA PRO A 9 6.45 -32.82 8.06
C PRO A 9 7.76 -32.22 8.58
N ARG A 10 8.77 -32.20 7.71
CA ARG A 10 10.08 -31.63 8.05
C ARG A 10 9.92 -30.15 8.39
N PRO A 11 10.63 -29.64 9.42
CA PRO A 11 10.60 -28.21 9.74
C PRO A 11 11.09 -27.41 8.53
N ARG A 12 10.32 -26.38 8.15
CA ARG A 12 10.73 -25.47 7.08
C ARG A 12 12.03 -24.80 7.50
N GLY A 13 13.04 -24.86 6.63
CA GLY A 13 14.29 -24.14 6.84
C GLY A 13 14.07 -22.64 7.05
N PRO A 14 15.06 -21.91 7.58
CA PRO A 14 14.97 -20.47 7.79
C PRO A 14 14.51 -19.77 6.52
N LYS A 15 13.52 -18.88 6.62
CA LYS A 15 13.07 -18.08 5.48
C LYS A 15 14.23 -17.18 5.03
N ASN A 16 14.63 -17.31 3.76
CA ASN A 16 15.65 -16.46 3.17
C ASN A 16 15.04 -15.09 2.79
N ASP A 17 14.98 -14.19 3.75
CA ASP A 17 14.43 -12.84 3.57
C ASP A 17 15.49 -11.81 3.19
N THR A 18 16.77 -12.19 3.05
CA THR A 18 17.86 -11.27 2.73
C THR A 18 17.60 -10.48 1.45
N LYS A 19 16.99 -11.10 0.44
CA LYS A 19 16.63 -10.44 -0.84
C LYS A 19 15.33 -9.61 -0.77
N ARG A 20 14.67 -9.55 0.38
CA ARG A 20 13.35 -8.92 0.58
C ARG A 20 13.38 -7.79 1.60
N VAL A 21 14.57 -7.40 2.07
CA VAL A 21 14.74 -6.28 2.99
C VAL A 21 14.38 -4.99 2.25
N THR A 22 13.34 -4.30 2.73
CA THR A 22 12.91 -3.01 2.18
C THR A 22 13.54 -1.82 2.90
N ARG A 23 14.00 -2.02 4.15
CA ARG A 23 14.67 -1.02 4.98
C ARG A 23 15.61 -1.73 5.96
N GLU A 24 16.81 -1.20 6.10
CA GLU A 24 17.78 -1.61 7.12
C GLU A 24 17.86 -0.53 8.20
N GLU A 25 17.87 -0.95 9.48
CA GLU A 25 18.06 -0.06 10.62
C GLU A 25 19.13 -0.66 11.53
N VAL A 26 20.22 0.07 11.72
CA VAL A 26 21.29 -0.31 12.64
C VAL A 26 20.91 0.17 14.03
N LEU A 27 20.76 -0.76 14.97
CA LEU A 27 20.43 -0.45 16.36
C LEU A 27 21.73 -0.22 17.16
N PRO A 28 22.03 1.03 17.58
CA PRO A 28 23.19 1.29 18.41
C PRO A 28 22.94 0.83 19.85
N VAL A 29 24.02 0.52 20.56
CA VAL A 29 23.98 0.20 21.99
C VAL A 29 25.14 0.91 22.68
N SER A 30 24.89 1.45 23.87
CA SER A 30 25.97 1.97 24.72
C SER A 30 26.80 0.80 25.25
N VAL A 31 28.10 0.81 24.96
CA VAL A 31 29.02 -0.27 25.37
C VAL A 31 30.03 0.24 26.40
N PRO A 32 30.45 -0.59 27.37
CA PRO A 32 31.48 -0.22 28.33
C PRO A 32 32.81 0.15 27.64
N PRO A 33 33.61 1.07 28.22
CA PRO A 33 34.96 1.36 27.74
C PRO A 33 35.82 0.09 27.63
N GLY A 34 36.64 0.02 26.58
CA GLY A 34 37.45 -1.17 26.27
C GLY A 34 36.71 -2.27 25.49
N SER A 35 35.41 -2.09 25.22
CA SER A 35 34.66 -2.98 24.33
C SER A 35 35.17 -2.86 22.89
N ARG A 36 35.20 -3.99 22.17
CA ARG A 36 35.50 -4.03 20.73
C ARG A 36 34.25 -4.37 19.92
N PHE A 37 34.11 -3.74 18.77
CA PHE A 37 33.07 -4.11 17.81
C PHE A 37 33.37 -5.49 17.21
N LYS A 38 32.37 -6.38 17.18
CA LYS A 38 32.49 -7.77 16.66
C LYS A 38 31.72 -7.99 15.34
N GLY A 39 30.97 -7.00 14.86
CA GLY A 39 30.06 -7.14 13.72
C GLY A 39 28.59 -7.11 14.15
N TYR A 40 27.70 -7.22 13.15
CA TYR A 40 26.25 -7.17 13.35
C TYR A 40 25.64 -8.56 13.56
N LYS A 41 24.46 -8.57 14.19
CA LYS A 41 23.60 -9.75 14.31
C LYS A 41 22.25 -9.38 13.73
N ASP A 42 21.94 -9.95 12.58
CA ASP A 42 20.74 -9.58 11.82
C ASP A 42 19.50 -10.23 12.41
N CYS A 43 18.40 -9.46 12.46
CA CYS A 43 17.07 -9.93 12.78
C CYS A 43 16.09 -9.42 11.72
N PHE A 44 15.46 -10.34 10.99
CA PHE A 44 14.49 -9.99 9.94
C PHE A 44 13.08 -9.95 10.52
N VAL A 45 12.49 -8.75 10.60
CA VAL A 45 11.11 -8.53 11.03
C VAL A 45 10.21 -8.35 9.79
N ARG A 46 9.07 -9.05 9.77
CA ARG A 46 8.05 -8.91 8.73
C ARG A 46 6.86 -8.21 9.36
N ASP A 47 6.66 -6.96 8.97
CA ASP A 47 5.59 -6.11 9.49
C ASP A 47 4.63 -5.66 8.38
N LEU A 48 3.40 -5.32 8.74
CA LEU A 48 2.38 -4.78 7.85
C LEU A 48 2.15 -3.30 8.21
N VAL A 49 2.65 -2.41 7.36
CA VAL A 49 2.42 -0.97 7.51
C VAL A 49 1.19 -0.57 6.71
N LEU A 50 0.11 -0.19 7.41
CA LEU A 50 -1.04 0.47 6.81
C LEU A 50 -0.93 1.98 7.07
N ARG A 51 -0.84 2.78 6.00
CA ARG A 51 -0.75 4.24 6.07
C ARG A 51 -1.84 4.86 5.20
N VAL A 52 -2.54 5.84 5.77
CA VAL A 52 -3.46 6.70 5.03
C VAL A 52 -2.71 7.94 4.57
N GLU A 53 -2.79 8.23 3.27
CA GLU A 53 -2.20 9.41 2.66
C GLU A 53 -3.30 10.33 2.13
N VAL A 54 -3.21 11.62 2.47
CA VAL A 54 -4.17 12.66 2.05
C VAL A 54 -3.42 13.68 1.21
N VAL A 55 -3.64 13.65 -0.10
CA VAL A 55 -2.99 14.54 -1.06
C VAL A 55 -3.92 15.69 -1.43
N ARG A 56 -3.46 16.93 -1.26
CA ARG A 56 -4.17 18.14 -1.72
C ARG A 56 -3.75 18.48 -3.14
N TYR A 57 -4.58 18.12 -4.12
CA TYR A 57 -4.41 18.59 -5.50
C TYR A 57 -4.84 20.04 -5.64
N ARG A 58 -3.87 20.96 -5.76
CA ARG A 58 -4.11 22.35 -6.17
C ARG A 58 -4.09 22.41 -7.69
N ARG A 59 -5.28 22.46 -8.29
CA ARG A 59 -5.45 22.46 -9.75
C ARG A 59 -5.51 23.89 -10.24
N GLU A 60 -4.81 24.17 -11.32
CA GLU A 60 -4.95 25.45 -12.00
C GLU A 60 -6.38 25.62 -12.51
N CYS A 61 -6.86 26.87 -12.46
CA CYS A 61 -8.19 27.27 -12.91
C CYS A 61 -8.03 28.62 -13.61
N TRP A 62 -8.28 28.64 -14.92
CA TRP A 62 -8.09 29.80 -15.78
C TRP A 62 -9.42 30.19 -16.42
N GLY A 63 -9.70 31.49 -16.52
CA GLY A 63 -10.79 32.00 -17.34
C GLY A 63 -10.29 32.25 -18.76
N THR A 64 -11.08 31.91 -19.78
CA THR A 64 -10.79 32.25 -21.17
C THR A 64 -11.39 33.62 -21.53
N PRO A 65 -10.86 34.30 -22.55
CA PRO A 65 -11.47 35.54 -23.05
C PRO A 65 -12.93 35.38 -23.50
N GLU A 66 -13.33 34.18 -23.91
CA GLU A 66 -14.68 33.81 -24.34
C GLU A 66 -15.65 33.59 -23.16
N GLY A 67 -15.15 33.65 -21.92
CA GLY A 67 -15.94 33.45 -20.70
C GLY A 67 -15.97 32.01 -20.18
N ASP A 68 -15.26 31.09 -20.82
CA ASP A 68 -15.15 29.70 -20.37
C ASP A 68 -14.15 29.56 -19.22
N THR A 69 -14.22 28.44 -18.49
CA THR A 69 -13.28 28.11 -17.42
C THR A 69 -12.54 26.81 -17.74
N ILE A 70 -11.21 26.87 -17.76
CA ILE A 70 -10.33 25.72 -17.93
C ILE A 70 -9.77 25.32 -16.57
N ILE A 71 -10.03 24.09 -16.15
CA ILE A 71 -9.48 23.54 -14.90
C ILE A 71 -8.58 22.36 -15.23
N ALA A 72 -7.32 22.41 -14.78
CA ALA A 72 -6.36 21.32 -14.98
C ALA A 72 -6.97 19.99 -14.50
N PRO A 73 -6.93 18.88 -15.25
CA PRO A 73 -7.62 17.64 -14.87
C PRO A 73 -7.04 17.00 -13.60
N LEU A 74 -7.80 16.12 -12.95
CA LEU A 74 -7.26 15.25 -11.90
C LEU A 74 -6.50 14.08 -12.53
N PRO A 75 -5.48 13.52 -11.84
CA PRO A 75 -4.92 12.23 -12.21
C PRO A 75 -5.99 11.16 -12.37
N ALA A 76 -5.75 10.20 -13.28
CA ALA A 76 -6.65 9.09 -13.53
C ALA A 76 -6.91 8.28 -12.25
N GLY A 77 -8.10 7.68 -12.17
CA GLY A 77 -8.46 6.78 -11.06
C GLY A 77 -8.97 7.47 -9.79
N ILE A 78 -8.84 8.80 -9.65
CA ILE A 78 -9.41 9.54 -8.52
C ILE A 78 -10.92 9.68 -8.70
N ARG A 79 -11.70 9.14 -7.74
CA ARG A 79 -13.17 9.23 -7.75
C ARG A 79 -13.71 9.57 -6.37
N GLY A 80 -14.55 10.61 -6.31
CA GLY A 80 -15.21 11.02 -5.07
C GLY A 80 -14.26 11.37 -3.93
N GLY A 81 -13.05 11.84 -4.26
CA GLY A 81 -11.99 12.18 -3.29
C GLY A 81 -11.07 11.02 -2.89
N PHE A 82 -11.23 9.84 -3.49
CA PHE A 82 -10.43 8.66 -3.16
C PHE A 82 -9.59 8.20 -4.35
N GLY A 83 -8.36 7.81 -4.05
CA GLY A 83 -7.43 7.26 -5.03
C GLY A 83 -7.74 5.80 -5.42
N PRO A 84 -7.17 5.33 -6.54
CA PRO A 84 -7.47 4.02 -7.11
C PRO A 84 -7.04 2.85 -6.20
N ASN A 85 -5.99 3.01 -5.40
CA ASN A 85 -5.48 1.96 -4.51
C ASN A 85 -6.46 1.61 -3.38
N LEU A 86 -7.18 2.61 -2.83
CA LEU A 86 -8.21 2.34 -1.83
C LEU A 86 -9.33 1.49 -2.44
N ARG A 87 -9.73 1.78 -3.68
CA ARG A 87 -10.76 1.00 -4.37
C ARG A 87 -10.31 -0.45 -4.62
N ARG A 88 -9.06 -0.65 -5.08
CA ARG A 88 -8.46 -2.00 -5.22
C ARG A 88 -8.51 -2.77 -3.91
N PHE A 89 -8.10 -2.12 -2.82
CA PHE A 89 -8.08 -2.72 -1.50
C PHE A 89 -9.49 -3.12 -1.02
N CYS A 90 -10.49 -2.25 -1.21
CA CYS A 90 -11.89 -2.57 -0.90
C CYS A 90 -12.40 -3.77 -1.71
N LEU A 91 -12.10 -3.84 -3.01
CA LEU A 91 -12.47 -4.98 -3.86
C LEU A 91 -11.80 -6.27 -3.40
N MET A 92 -10.50 -6.23 -3.08
CA MET A 92 -9.77 -7.38 -2.54
C MET A 92 -10.38 -7.87 -1.22
N LEU A 93 -10.65 -6.96 -0.28
CA LEU A 93 -11.29 -7.31 1.00
C LEU A 93 -12.68 -7.91 0.80
N HIS A 94 -13.44 -7.42 -0.19
CA HIS A 94 -14.76 -7.94 -0.47
C HIS A 94 -14.72 -9.33 -1.12
N VAL A 95 -13.92 -9.50 -2.17
CA VAL A 95 -13.90 -10.71 -2.99
C VAL A 95 -13.11 -11.83 -2.31
N HIS A 96 -11.90 -11.55 -1.83
CA HIS A 96 -11.03 -12.57 -1.22
C HIS A 96 -11.21 -12.66 0.29
N GLY A 97 -11.40 -11.52 0.95
CA GLY A 97 -11.57 -11.48 2.40
C GLY A 97 -13.01 -11.74 2.88
N GLN A 98 -13.99 -11.79 1.97
CA GLN A 98 -15.42 -11.86 2.28
C GLN A 98 -15.87 -10.83 3.32
N VAL A 99 -15.18 -9.68 3.38
CA VAL A 99 -15.46 -8.64 4.37
C VAL A 99 -16.76 -7.94 3.99
N THR A 100 -17.70 -7.88 4.94
CA THR A 100 -18.96 -7.17 4.75
C THR A 100 -18.71 -5.67 4.63
N THR A 101 -19.53 -4.96 3.85
CA THR A 101 -19.42 -3.50 3.69
C THR A 101 -19.40 -2.76 5.02
N ARG A 102 -20.18 -3.22 6.01
CA ARG A 102 -20.21 -2.63 7.36
C ARG A 102 -18.85 -2.77 8.05
N ARG A 103 -18.30 -3.98 8.12
CA ARG A 103 -16.99 -4.23 8.75
C ARG A 103 -15.87 -3.51 8.02
N MET A 104 -15.92 -3.47 6.69
CA MET A 104 -14.97 -2.72 5.87
C MET A 104 -15.03 -1.22 6.15
N THR A 105 -16.23 -0.65 6.28
CA THR A 105 -16.40 0.77 6.63
C THR A 105 -15.79 1.07 7.99
N THR A 106 -16.10 0.26 9.01
CA THR A 106 -15.51 0.41 10.35
C THR A 106 -13.99 0.31 10.30
N PHE A 107 -13.47 -0.76 9.69
CA PHE A 107 -12.03 -0.96 9.54
C PHE A 107 -11.33 0.23 8.86
N LEU A 108 -11.88 0.73 7.76
CA LEU A 108 -11.31 1.86 7.03
C LEU A 108 -11.27 3.14 7.88
N ASN A 109 -12.33 3.42 8.64
CA ASN A 109 -12.33 4.56 9.55
C ASN A 109 -11.35 4.37 10.72
N ASP A 110 -11.23 3.17 11.27
CA ASP A 110 -10.31 2.84 12.35
C ASP A 110 -8.84 3.03 11.93
N VAL A 111 -8.50 2.74 10.66
CA VAL A 111 -7.16 3.02 10.11
C VAL A 111 -6.98 4.46 9.63
N GLY A 112 -8.00 5.31 9.75
CA GLY A 112 -7.93 6.75 9.45
C GLY A 112 -8.46 7.19 8.08
N VAL A 113 -9.09 6.30 7.31
CA VAL A 113 -9.78 6.65 6.06
C VAL A 113 -11.22 7.07 6.38
N ALA A 114 -11.47 8.37 6.41
CA ALA A 114 -12.82 8.91 6.59
C ALA A 114 -13.72 8.52 5.39
N ILE A 115 -14.61 7.55 5.60
CA ILE A 115 -15.48 7.03 4.53
C ILE A 115 -16.83 6.53 5.06
N SER A 116 -17.89 6.77 4.30
CA SER A 116 -19.23 6.26 4.59
C SER A 116 -19.50 4.90 3.96
N LYS A 117 -20.45 4.15 4.54
CA LYS A 117 -20.92 2.87 3.97
C LYS A 117 -21.39 3.03 2.52
N ARG A 118 -22.09 4.12 2.18
CA ARG A 118 -22.58 4.38 0.81
C ARG A 118 -21.42 4.52 -0.19
N GLN A 119 -20.34 5.19 0.21
CA GLN A 119 -19.13 5.32 -0.63
C GLN A 119 -18.45 3.95 -0.82
N VAL A 120 -18.39 3.11 0.22
CA VAL A 120 -17.88 1.73 0.10
C VAL A 120 -18.74 0.89 -0.86
N VAL A 121 -20.07 0.92 -0.73
CA VAL A 121 -20.97 0.22 -1.67
C VAL A 121 -20.69 0.68 -3.10
N ARG A 122 -20.59 2.00 -3.32
CA ARG A 122 -20.33 2.58 -4.63
C ARG A 122 -19.03 2.06 -5.26
N PHE A 123 -17.96 1.88 -4.47
CA PHE A 123 -16.71 1.27 -4.96
C PHE A 123 -16.87 -0.16 -5.46
N LEU A 124 -17.70 -0.95 -4.77
CA LEU A 124 -17.92 -2.36 -5.06
C LEU A 124 -18.90 -2.57 -6.24
N THR A 125 -19.82 -1.64 -6.46
CA THR A 125 -20.87 -1.78 -7.49
C THR A 125 -20.56 -1.06 -8.79
N GLU A 126 -19.74 -0.01 -8.79
CA GLU A 126 -19.35 0.66 -10.03
C GLU A 126 -18.48 -0.27 -10.90
N ARG A 127 -18.79 -0.36 -12.19
CA ARG A 127 -18.09 -1.21 -13.17
C ARG A 127 -16.58 -0.94 -13.21
N LEU A 128 -15.84 -1.99 -13.58
CA LEU A 128 -14.38 -2.09 -13.61
C LEU A 128 -13.71 -1.38 -14.81
N ASP A 129 -14.44 -0.51 -15.53
CA ASP A 129 -14.04 -0.03 -16.87
C ASP A 129 -12.74 0.81 -16.91
N GLY A 130 -12.15 1.14 -15.75
CA GLY A 130 -10.93 1.95 -15.64
C GLY A 130 -9.67 1.21 -15.19
N PHE A 131 -9.73 -0.10 -14.89
CA PHE A 131 -8.59 -0.83 -14.32
C PHE A 131 -7.51 -1.23 -15.35
N HIS A 132 -7.77 -1.07 -16.65
CA HIS A 132 -6.86 -1.52 -17.71
C HIS A 132 -5.84 -0.47 -18.18
N ALA A 133 -5.80 0.73 -17.60
CA ALA A 133 -4.86 1.79 -17.99
C ALA A 133 -3.72 2.04 -16.96
N GLU A 134 -3.71 1.37 -15.81
CA GLU A 134 -2.90 1.79 -14.65
C GLU A 134 -1.51 1.14 -14.51
N ASP A 135 -1.16 0.14 -15.33
CA ASP A 135 0.20 -0.43 -15.30
C ASP A 135 1.27 0.47 -15.96
N ALA A 136 0.87 1.50 -16.71
CA ALA A 136 1.81 2.35 -17.44
C ALA A 136 2.39 3.53 -16.62
N ALA A 137 1.75 3.93 -15.50
CA ALA A 137 2.13 5.13 -14.77
C ALA A 137 3.09 4.88 -13.59
N VAL A 138 3.15 3.65 -13.07
CA VAL A 138 3.99 3.29 -11.91
C VAL A 138 5.48 3.38 -12.24
N LEU A 139 5.85 3.21 -13.52
CA LEU A 139 7.23 3.33 -13.98
C LEU A 139 7.74 4.78 -14.09
N GLY A 140 6.86 5.78 -14.12
CA GLY A 140 7.25 7.19 -14.27
C GLY A 140 7.64 7.88 -12.95
N SER A 141 6.92 7.59 -11.86
CA SER A 141 7.15 8.25 -10.57
C SER A 141 8.37 7.72 -9.81
N GLU A 142 8.85 6.53 -10.13
CA GLU A 142 10.08 5.96 -9.53
C GLU A 142 11.35 6.60 -10.12
N GLN A 143 11.30 7.12 -11.35
CA GLN A 143 12.46 7.74 -12.00
C GLN A 143 12.72 9.16 -11.49
N GLU A 144 11.69 9.97 -11.21
CA GLU A 144 11.86 11.36 -10.74
C GLU A 144 12.40 11.49 -9.30
N GLN A 145 12.15 10.52 -8.41
CA GLN A 145 12.72 10.54 -7.06
C GLN A 145 14.24 10.23 -7.06
N SER A 146 14.77 9.63 -8.13
CA SER A 146 16.18 9.27 -8.26
C SER A 146 17.07 10.39 -8.83
N GLU A 147 16.49 11.46 -9.37
CA GLU A 147 17.22 12.62 -9.91
C GLU A 147 17.33 13.80 -8.94
N ILE A 148 16.56 13.82 -7.85
CA ILE A 148 16.61 14.91 -6.85
C ILE A 148 17.72 14.67 -5.80
N VAL A 149 18.39 13.51 -5.81
CA VAL A 149 19.53 13.18 -4.93
C VAL A 149 20.74 12.72 -5.76
N ARG A 150 21.22 13.58 -6.65
CA ARG A 150 22.58 13.54 -7.20
C ARG A 150 23.18 14.94 -7.14
#